data_AF-A0A350USJ7-F1
#
_entry.id   AF-A0A350USJ7-F1
#
_cell.length_a   1.000
_cell.length_b   1.000
_cell.length_c   1.000
_cell.angle_alpha   90.00
_cell.angle_beta   90.00
_cell.angle_gamma   90.00
#
_symmetry.space_group_name_H-M   'P 1'
#
loop_
_entity.id
_entity.type
_entity.pdbx_description
1 polymer ?
#
loop_
_entity_poly.entity_id
_entity_poly.type
_entity_poly.pdbx_seq_one_letter_code
_entity_poly.pdbx_strand_id
1 'polypeptide(L)' 'FSELLARVRVLLRRGKAEVKTILQIADLTLDLVSHKVNRGGDEIELTGKEYSLLEYFMRNQGKVLTRTMIAEHVWDYN' A
#
# COMPACT_ATOMS: atom_id res chain seq x y z
N PHE A 1 -34.16 -12.37 -12.88
CA PHE A 1 -33.99 -11.25 -11.92
C PHE A 1 -32.64 -11.26 -11.18
N SER A 2 -31.98 -12.42 -11.06
CA SER A 2 -30.66 -12.59 -10.42
C SER A 2 -29.50 -11.92 -11.17
N GLU A 3 -29.52 -11.92 -12.49
CA GLU A 3 -28.44 -11.35 -13.32
C GLU A 3 -28.33 -9.83 -13.19
N LEU A 4 -29.46 -9.12 -13.13
CA LEU A 4 -29.49 -7.67 -12.94
C LEU A 4 -28.91 -7.28 -11.59
N LEU A 5 -29.27 -8.00 -10.52
CA LEU A 5 -28.70 -7.81 -9.19
C LEU A 5 -27.20 -8.11 -9.14
N ALA A 6 -26.74 -9.13 -9.86
CA ALA A 6 -25.31 -9.44 -9.97
C ALA A 6 -24.55 -8.31 -10.71
N ARG A 7 -25.09 -7.79 -11.82
CA ARG A 7 -24.49 -6.67 -12.56
C ARG A 7 -24.45 -5.39 -11.74
N VAL A 8 -25.52 -5.07 -11.00
CA VAL A 8 -25.54 -3.93 -10.07
C VAL A 8 -24.52 -4.09 -8.96
N ARG A 9 -24.38 -5.28 -8.33
CA ARG A 9 -23.35 -5.54 -7.31
C ARG A 9 -21.93 -5.38 -7.85
N VAL A 10 -21.67 -5.85 -9.08
CA VAL A 10 -20.37 -5.71 -9.75
C VAL A 10 -20.06 -4.24 -10.06
N LEU A 11 -21.06 -3.46 -10.47
CA LEU A 11 -20.91 -2.01 -10.73
C LEU A 11 -20.73 -1.20 -9.45
N LEU A 12 -21.43 -1.55 -8.36
CA LEU A 12 -21.24 -0.94 -7.04
C LEU A 12 -19.83 -1.23 -6.48
N ARG A 13 -19.29 -2.44 -6.70
CA ARG A 13 -17.89 -2.78 -6.35
C ARG A 13 -16.85 -1.99 -7.17
N ARG A 14 -17.25 -1.49 -8.35
CA ARG A 14 -16.42 -0.61 -9.20
C ARG A 14 -16.51 0.87 -8.80
N GLY A 15 -17.50 1.28 -8.00
CA GLY A 15 -17.77 2.68 -7.67
C GLY A 15 -16.84 3.31 -6.63
N LYS A 16 -16.13 2.50 -5.83
CA LYS A 16 -15.03 2.94 -4.96
C LYS A 16 -14.06 1.78 -4.79
N ALA A 17 -13.09 1.65 -5.70
CA ALA A 17 -11.80 1.14 -5.22
C ALA A 17 -11.32 2.21 -4.25
N GLU A 18 -11.63 2.06 -2.96
CA GLU A 18 -11.03 2.91 -1.94
C GLU A 18 -9.54 2.86 -2.17
N VAL A 19 -8.96 4.01 -2.55
CA VAL A 19 -7.51 4.17 -2.51
C VAL A 19 -7.15 3.82 -1.08
N LYS A 20 -6.57 2.64 -0.87
CA LYS A 20 -6.16 2.21 0.46
C LYS A 20 -5.19 3.27 0.93
N THR A 21 -5.62 4.10 1.87
CA THR A 21 -4.80 5.14 2.50
C THR A 21 -3.91 4.52 3.57
N ILE A 22 -4.18 3.29 3.99
CA ILE A 22 -3.39 2.56 4.97
C ILE A 22 -2.95 1.22 4.36
N LEU A 23 -1.65 0.96 4.38
CA LEU A 23 -1.07 -0.35 4.13
C LEU A 23 -0.85 -1.04 5.48
N GLN A 24 -1.21 -2.32 5.58
CA GLN A 24 -1.04 -3.08 6.82
C GLN A 24 -0.49 -4.48 6.53
N ILE A 25 0.52 -4.88 7.30
CA ILE A 25 1.08 -6.23 7.32
C ILE A 25 1.25 -6.62 8.78
N ALA A 26 0.48 -7.60 9.24
CA ALA A 26 0.43 -8.00 10.64
C ALA A 26 0.23 -6.78 11.58
N ASP A 27 1.18 -6.54 12.47
CA ASP A 27 1.20 -5.43 13.44
C ASP A 27 1.81 -4.14 12.87
N LEU A 28 2.32 -4.15 11.64
CA LEU A 28 2.88 -2.98 10.96
C LEU A 28 1.81 -2.27 10.12
N THR A 29 1.68 -0.97 10.31
CA THR A 29 0.77 -0.08 9.58
C THR A 29 1.53 1.11 9.01
N LEU A 30 1.14 1.52 7.81
CA LEU A 30 1.71 2.65 7.10
C LEU A 30 0.57 3.48 6.51
N ASP A 31 0.41 4.71 7.01
CA ASP A 31 -0.56 5.67 6.53
C ASP A 31 0.05 6.54 5.43
N LEU A 32 -0.46 6.38 4.22
CA LEU A 32 0.00 7.04 3.00
C LEU A 32 -0.38 8.51 2.91
N VAL A 33 -1.32 8.97 3.75
CA VAL A 33 -1.75 10.37 3.80
C VAL A 33 -0.92 11.14 4.81
N SER A 34 -0.78 10.58 6.01
CA SER A 34 -0.01 11.24 7.10
C SER A 34 1.48 10.92 7.08
N HIS A 35 1.92 9.97 6.23
CA HIS A 35 3.29 9.44 6.20
C HIS A 35 3.75 8.86 7.55
N LYS A 36 2.81 8.39 8.37
CA LYS A 36 3.08 7.76 9.67
C LYS A 36 3.23 6.26 9.53
N VAL A 37 4.20 5.71 10.23
CA VAL A 37 4.43 4.26 10.32
C VAL A 37 4.32 3.85 11.77
N ASN A 38 3.50 2.83 12.05
CA ASN A 38 3.39 2.29 13.41
C ASN A 38 3.54 0.77 13.39
N ARG A 39 4.22 0.21 14.40
CA ARG A 39 4.29 -1.23 14.61
C ARG A 39 3.92 -1.58 16.04
N GLY A 40 2.96 -2.48 16.21
CA GLY A 40 2.53 -2.89 17.55
C GLY A 40 1.95 -1.75 18.40
N GLY A 41 1.55 -0.64 17.78
CA GLY A 41 1.05 0.56 18.45
C GLY A 41 2.09 1.67 18.67
N ASP A 42 3.37 1.39 18.43
CA ASP A 42 4.44 2.37 18.56
C ASP A 42 4.76 3.03 17.21
N GLU A 43 4.88 4.36 17.20
CA GLU A 43 5.28 5.12 16.01
C GLU A 43 6.77 4.91 15.72
N ILE A 44 7.10 4.62 14.46
CA ILE A 44 8.47 4.43 13.97
C ILE A 44 8.81 5.63 13.09
N GLU A 45 9.78 6.43 13.53
CA GLU A 45 10.35 7.49 12.70
C GLU A 45 11.25 6.89 11.63
N LEU A 46 10.97 7.23 10.37
CA LEU A 46 11.76 6.83 9.21
C LEU A 46 12.22 8.06 8.45
N THR A 47 13.43 8.01 7.90
CA THR A 47 13.82 8.97 6.87
C THR A 47 12.97 8.80 5.61
N GLY A 48 12.93 9.82 4.74
CA GLY A 48 12.14 9.74 3.51
C GLY A 48 12.48 8.54 2.63
N LYS A 49 13.75 8.13 2.56
CA LYS A 49 14.19 6.96 1.79
C LYS A 49 13.73 5.64 2.43
N GLU A 50 13.83 5.53 3.74
CA GLU A 50 13.37 4.33 4.47
C GLU A 50 11.85 4.17 4.35
N TYR A 51 11.11 5.27 4.42
CA TYR A 51 9.67 5.28 4.18
C TYR A 51 9.33 4.80 2.77
N SER A 52 9.93 5.38 1.72
CA SER A 52 9.69 4.98 0.33
C SER A 52 10.04 3.52 0.09
N LEU A 53 11.12 3.03 0.69
CA LEU A 53 11.51 1.63 0.62
C LEU A 53 10.48 0.71 1.28
N LEU A 54 10.03 1.07 2.49
CA LEU A 54 9.03 0.29 3.21
C LEU A 54 7.69 0.26 2.49
N GLU A 55 7.23 1.42 2.00
CA GLU A 55 6.03 1.53 1.18
C GLU A 55 6.13 0.61 -0.05
N TYR A 56 7.27 0.62 -0.74
CA TYR A 56 7.48 -0.22 -1.92
C TYR A 56 7.41 -1.71 -1.59
N PHE A 57 8.00 -2.14 -0.47
CA PHE A 57 7.88 -3.51 -0.01
C PHE A 57 6.43 -3.87 0.35
N MET A 58 5.73 -3.00 1.07
CA MET A 58 4.35 -3.25 1.51
C MET A 58 3.37 -3.31 0.32
N ARG A 59 3.58 -2.48 -0.71
CA ARG A 59 2.80 -2.54 -1.96
C ARG A 59 3.07 -3.81 -2.77
N ASN A 60 4.26 -4.39 -2.63
CA ASN A 60 4.70 -5.59 -3.35
C ASN A 60 4.78 -6.83 -2.44
N GLN A 61 3.95 -6.88 -1.40
CA GLN A 61 3.94 -7.99 -0.46
C GLN A 61 3.86 -9.35 -1.17
N GLY A 62 4.72 -10.30 -0.76
CA GLY A 62 4.78 -11.65 -1.31
C GLY A 62 5.58 -11.77 -2.61
N LYS A 63 6.14 -10.68 -3.14
CA LYS A 63 7.04 -10.70 -4.30
C LYS A 63 8.48 -10.52 -3.86
N VAL A 64 9.39 -11.25 -4.51
CA VAL A 64 10.83 -11.01 -4.38
C VAL A 64 11.19 -9.80 -5.24
N LEU A 65 11.70 -8.75 -4.61
CA LEU A 65 12.16 -7.53 -5.29
C LEU A 65 13.68 -7.59 -5.45
N THR A 66 14.17 -7.34 -6.66
CA THR A 66 15.61 -7.29 -6.92
C THR A 66 16.19 -5.94 -6.47
N ARG A 67 17.51 -5.90 -6.27
CA ARG A 67 18.21 -4.64 -5.94
C ARG A 67 17.98 -3.56 -7.01
N THR A 68 17.94 -3.95 -8.29
CA THR A 68 17.68 -3.04 -9.40
C THR A 68 16.28 -2.44 -9.32
N MET A 69 15.24 -3.26 -9.10
CA MET A 69 13.86 -2.77 -8.96
C MET A 69 13.70 -1.81 -7.78
N ILE A 70 14.36 -2.11 -6.67
CA ILE A 70 14.36 -1.26 -5.47
C ILE A 70 15.06 0.07 -5.77
N ALA A 71 16.22 0.04 -6.44
CA ALA A 71 16.97 1.24 -6.82
C ALA A 71 16.13 2.15 -7.74
N GLU A 72 15.55 1.58 -8.80
CA GLU A 72 14.70 2.31 -9.74
C GLU A 72 13.48 2.94 -9.05
N HIS A 73 12.85 2.27 -8.07
CA HIS A 73 11.65 2.81 -7.46
C HIS A 73 11.92 3.84 -6.34
N VAL A 74 12.96 3.61 -5.53
CA VAL A 74 13.22 4.41 -4.33
C VAL A 74 14.22 5.55 -4.60
N TRP A 75 15.09 5.40 -5.59
CA TRP A 75 16.10 6.39 -5.95
C TRP A 75 15.86 7.10 -7.30
N ASP A 76 15.20 6.50 -8.29
CA ASP A 76 14.90 7.16 -9.58
C ASP A 76 13.54 7.91 -9.57
N TYR A 77 13.30 8.70 -8.53
CA TYR A 77 12.42 9.86 -8.66
C TYR A 77 13.21 10.98 -9.36
N ASN A 78 13.04 11.10 -10.69
CA ASN A 78 13.23 12.39 -11.37
C ASN A 78 12.20 13.40 -10.86
#